data_AF-A0A200QUA1-F1
#
_entry.id   AF-A0A200QUA1-F1
#
_cell.length_a   1.000
_cell.length_b   1.000
_cell.length_c   1.000
_cell.angle_alpha   90.00
_cell.angle_beta   90.00
_cell.angle_gamma   90.00
#
_symmetry.space_group_name_H-M   'P 1'
#
loop_
_entity.id
_entity.type
_entity.pdbx_description
1 polymer ?
#
loop_
_entity_poly.entity_id
_entity_poly.type
_entity_poly.pdbx_seq_one_letter_code
_entity_poly.pdbx_strand_id
1 'polypeptide(L)'
;MWLFRRKGPSGFSACNTAEEVTHGIDGTNLTAIVTGASRGIGSETARVLALRGVHVFMGVRNLAAGRDVKEAILKETPAAKVDVMELDLSSMASVRKFASEFNSLGLPLNILM
;
A
#
# COMPACT_ATOMS: atom_id res chain seq x y z
N MET A 1 0.68 -24.19 -20.95
CA MET A 1 0.48 -22.97 -20.13
C MET A 1 0.85 -21.72 -20.94
N TRP A 2 0.21 -21.51 -22.11
CA TRP A 2 0.48 -20.39 -23.02
C TRP A 2 -0.53 -19.24 -22.84
N LEU A 3 -1.78 -19.58 -22.47
CA LEU A 3 -2.88 -18.64 -22.27
C LEU A 3 -2.57 -17.52 -21.26
N PHE A 4 -1.88 -17.82 -20.15
CA PHE A 4 -1.57 -16.84 -19.10
C PHE A 4 -0.40 -15.90 -19.43
N ARG A 5 0.42 -16.24 -20.43
CA ARG A 5 1.58 -15.43 -20.85
C ARG A 5 1.26 -14.47 -22.00
N ARG A 6 0.05 -14.55 -22.56
CA ARG A 6 -0.35 -13.66 -23.66
C ARG A 6 -0.56 -12.25 -23.12
N LYS A 7 0.20 -11.29 -23.66
CA LYS A 7 0.06 -9.87 -23.31
C LYS A 7 -1.24 -9.31 -23.89
N GLY A 8 -1.96 -8.53 -23.08
CA GLY A 8 -3.13 -7.78 -23.50
C GLY A 8 -2.78 -6.41 -24.11
N PRO A 9 -3.79 -5.57 -24.41
CA PRO A 9 -3.58 -4.22 -24.93
C PRO A 9 -2.74 -3.32 -24.03
N SER A 10 -2.70 -3.59 -22.72
CA SER A 10 -1.84 -2.88 -21.76
C SER A 10 -0.35 -3.23 -21.86
N GLY A 11 0.03 -4.23 -22.66
CA GLY A 11 1.40 -4.73 -22.73
C GLY A 11 1.80 -5.70 -21.60
N PHE A 12 0.90 -5.91 -20.62
CA PHE A 12 1.10 -6.83 -19.50
C PHE A 12 0.26 -8.11 -19.63
N SER A 13 0.66 -9.13 -18.89
CA SER A 13 0.01 -10.45 -18.80
C SER A 13 -0.29 -10.80 -17.33
N ALA A 14 -1.06 -11.87 -17.09
CA ALA A 14 -1.35 -12.36 -15.74
C ALA A 14 -0.11 -12.87 -14.99
N CYS A 15 1.04 -13.01 -15.67
CA CYS A 15 2.30 -13.43 -15.05
C CYS A 15 3.16 -12.27 -14.58
N ASN A 16 2.81 -11.02 -14.89
CA ASN A 16 3.62 -9.87 -14.48
C ASN A 16 3.46 -9.59 -12.99
N THR A 17 4.57 -9.23 -12.34
CA THR A 17 4.56 -8.82 -10.93
C THR A 17 4.10 -7.37 -10.80
N ALA A 18 3.65 -6.99 -9.60
CA ALA A 18 3.29 -5.61 -9.31
C ALA A 18 4.50 -4.66 -9.49
N GLU A 19 5.71 -5.12 -9.22
CA GLU A 19 6.93 -4.35 -9.48
C GLU A 19 7.17 -4.12 -10.98
N GLU A 20 7.05 -5.15 -11.81
CA GLU A 20 7.23 -5.04 -13.26
C GLU A 20 6.22 -4.07 -13.88
N VAL A 21 4.96 -4.15 -13.45
CA VAL A 21 3.88 -3.28 -13.95
C VAL A 21 4.12 -1.82 -13.56
N THR A 22 4.70 -1.57 -12.39
CA THR A 22 4.96 -0.22 -11.89
C THR A 22 6.35 0.30 -12.21
N HIS A 23 7.14 -0.42 -12.99
CA HIS A 23 8.51 -0.03 -13.31
C HIS A 23 8.56 1.36 -13.98
N GLY A 24 9.42 2.24 -13.48
CA GLY A 24 9.59 3.60 -13.99
C GLY A 24 8.56 4.63 -13.50
N ILE A 25 7.58 4.23 -12.67
CA ILE A 25 6.66 5.18 -12.03
C ILE A 25 7.34 5.85 -10.82
N ASP A 26 7.28 7.19 -10.77
CA ASP A 26 7.68 7.98 -9.61
C ASP A 26 6.45 8.48 -8.85
N GLY A 27 6.33 8.06 -7.59
CA GLY A 27 5.24 8.42 -6.69
C GLY A 27 5.68 9.25 -5.48
N THR A 28 6.88 9.84 -5.50
CA THR A 28 7.51 10.49 -4.33
C THR A 28 6.64 11.57 -3.64
N ASN A 29 5.74 12.22 -4.38
CA ASN A 29 4.85 13.28 -3.87
C ASN A 29 3.40 12.81 -3.69
N LEU A 30 3.16 11.50 -3.71
CA LEU A 30 1.84 10.92 -3.51
C LEU A 30 1.73 10.30 -2.13
N THR A 31 0.53 10.37 -1.58
CA THR A 31 0.16 9.71 -0.33
C THR A 31 -0.97 8.72 -0.60
N ALA A 32 -0.82 7.52 -0.05
CA ALA A 32 -1.78 6.43 -0.19
C ALA A 32 -2.24 5.91 1.16
N ILE A 33 -3.52 5.58 1.25
CA ILE A 33 -4.05 4.71 2.31
C ILE A 33 -4.28 3.34 1.71
N VAL A 34 -3.70 2.30 2.32
CA VAL A 34 -3.94 0.91 1.94
C VAL A 34 -4.61 0.21 3.11
N THR A 35 -5.88 -0.15 2.92
CA THR A 35 -6.65 -0.91 3.90
C THR A 35 -6.30 -2.40 3.84
N GLY A 36 -6.37 -3.10 4.98
CA GLY A 36 -6.05 -4.54 5.02
C GLY A 36 -4.58 -4.86 4.70
N ALA A 37 -3.68 -3.89 4.85
CA ALA A 37 -2.28 -4.00 4.42
C ALA A 37 -1.41 -4.94 5.26
N SER A 38 -1.97 -5.68 6.22
CA SER A 38 -1.19 -6.59 7.07
C SER A 38 -0.82 -7.91 6.39
N ARG A 39 -1.46 -8.28 5.27
CA ARG A 39 -1.23 -9.57 4.57
C ARG A 39 -1.62 -9.52 3.09
N GLY A 40 -1.18 -10.52 2.32
CA GLY A 40 -1.66 -10.80 0.97
C GLY A 40 -1.48 -9.64 -0.01
N ILE A 41 -2.53 -9.34 -0.78
CA ILE A 41 -2.49 -8.28 -1.80
C ILE A 41 -2.29 -6.90 -1.15
N GLY A 42 -2.87 -6.65 0.02
CA GLY A 42 -2.71 -5.37 0.71
C GLY A 42 -1.25 -5.11 1.13
N SER A 43 -0.57 -6.12 1.67
CA SER A 43 0.85 -5.99 2.03
C SER A 43 1.75 -5.80 0.80
N GLU A 44 1.46 -6.52 -0.29
CA GLU A 44 2.21 -6.38 -1.54
C GLU A 44 1.97 -5.00 -2.19
N THR A 45 0.73 -4.50 -2.14
CA THR A 45 0.38 -3.16 -2.63
C THR A 45 1.12 -2.08 -1.84
N ALA A 46 1.13 -2.19 -0.51
CA ALA A 46 1.87 -1.27 0.34
C ALA A 46 3.38 -1.29 0.03
N ARG A 47 3.96 -2.49 -0.12
CA ARG A 47 5.37 -2.69 -0.46
C ARG A 47 5.75 -2.05 -1.79
N VAL A 48 4.96 -2.28 -2.85
CA VAL A 48 5.27 -1.75 -4.19
C VAL A 48 5.01 -0.25 -4.28
N LEU A 49 3.97 0.29 -3.65
CA LEU A 49 3.76 1.74 -3.58
C LEU A 49 4.92 2.43 -2.86
N ALA A 50 5.35 1.87 -1.73
CA ALA A 50 6.50 2.37 -0.97
C ALA A 50 7.81 2.29 -1.78
N LEU A 51 8.00 1.21 -2.55
CA LEU A 51 9.12 1.06 -3.48
C LEU A 51 9.14 2.14 -4.59
N ARG A 52 7.97 2.69 -4.94
CA ARG A 52 7.84 3.83 -5.89
C ARG A 52 7.86 5.20 -5.20
N GLY A 53 8.22 5.27 -3.93
CA GLY A 53 8.38 6.51 -3.18
C GLY A 53 7.09 7.09 -2.59
N VAL A 54 5.94 6.43 -2.78
CA VAL A 54 4.66 6.85 -2.21
C VAL A 54 4.72 6.78 -0.69
N HIS A 55 4.16 7.78 0.00
CA HIS A 55 3.96 7.71 1.45
C HIS A 55 2.72 6.87 1.75
N VAL A 56 2.94 5.67 2.30
CA VAL A 56 1.90 4.68 2.52
C VAL A 56 1.44 4.67 3.98
N PHE A 57 0.14 4.86 4.19
CA PHE A 57 -0.53 4.64 5.46
C PHE A 57 -1.27 3.30 5.42
N MET A 58 -0.77 2.34 6.19
CA MET A 58 -1.31 1.00 6.31
C MET A 58 -2.44 0.98 7.35
N GLY A 59 -3.68 0.93 6.89
CA GLY A 59 -4.85 0.76 7.74
C GLY A 59 -5.07 -0.71 8.10
N VAL A 60 -4.81 -1.09 9.36
CA VAL A 60 -4.88 -2.49 9.82
C VAL A 60 -5.61 -2.62 11.15
N ARG A 61 -6.28 -3.76 11.36
CA ARG A 61 -6.90 -4.08 12.66
C ARG A 61 -5.87 -4.47 13.72
N ASN A 62 -4.86 -5.26 13.34
CA ASN A 62 -3.79 -5.69 14.24
C ASN A 62 -2.52 -4.89 13.93
N LEU A 63 -2.20 -3.96 14.82
CA LEU A 63 -1.02 -3.09 14.67
C LEU A 63 0.30 -3.85 14.71
N ALA A 64 0.39 -4.96 15.47
CA ALA A 64 1.61 -5.76 15.52
C ALA A 64 1.90 -6.40 14.15
N ALA A 65 0.90 -7.04 13.56
CA ALA A 65 1.03 -7.60 12.21
C ALA A 65 1.34 -6.54 11.14
N GLY A 66 0.76 -5.33 11.28
CA GLY A 66 1.10 -4.21 10.38
C GLY A 66 2.54 -3.73 10.55
N ARG A 67 3.05 -3.67 11.78
CA ARG A 67 4.46 -3.32 12.06
C ARG A 67 5.42 -4.34 11.48
N ASP A 68 5.12 -5.63 11.58
CA ASP A 68 5.96 -6.68 10.98
C ASP A 68 6.12 -6.48 9.46
N VAL A 69 5.02 -6.12 8.78
CA VAL A 69 5.05 -5.80 7.34
C VAL A 69 5.82 -4.50 7.09
N LYS A 70 5.60 -3.44 7.88
CA LYS A 70 6.38 -2.19 7.78
C LYS A 70 7.88 -2.46 7.89
N GLU A 71 8.31 -3.26 8.87
CA GLU A 71 9.72 -3.62 9.04
C GLU A 71 10.26 -4.44 7.87
N ALA A 72 9.47 -5.34 7.29
CA ALA A 72 9.86 -6.06 6.07
C ALA A 72 10.05 -5.09 4.88
N ILE A 73 9.13 -4.14 4.69
CA ILE A 73 9.23 -3.12 3.64
C ILE A 73 10.49 -2.25 3.84
N LEU A 74 10.76 -1.82 5.07
CA LEU A 74 11.93 -0.99 5.39
C LEU A 74 13.26 -1.74 5.22
N LYS A 75 13.28 -3.06 5.43
CA LYS A 75 14.46 -3.89 5.12
C LYS A 75 14.77 -3.92 3.63
N GLU A 76 13.73 -3.97 2.78
CA GLU A 76 13.89 -3.95 1.33
C GLU A 76 14.18 -2.55 0.80
N THR A 77 13.49 -1.54 1.34
CA THR A 77 13.59 -0.13 0.93
C THR A 77 13.76 0.77 2.16
N PRO A 78 15.00 1.00 2.64
CA PRO A 78 15.26 1.75 3.87
C PRO A 78 14.75 3.20 3.87
N ALA A 79 14.60 3.81 2.69
CA ALA A 79 14.09 5.17 2.52
C ALA A 79 12.56 5.26 2.39
N ALA A 80 11.85 4.12 2.45
CA ALA A 80 10.41 4.07 2.28
C ALA A 80 9.68 4.83 3.40
N LYS A 81 8.63 5.58 3.02
CA LYS A 81 7.75 6.28 3.95
C LYS A 81 6.51 5.43 4.20
N VAL A 82 6.51 4.67 5.29
CA VAL A 82 5.40 3.78 5.63
C VAL A 82 5.00 3.97 7.08
N ASP A 83 3.71 4.21 7.31
CA ASP A 83 3.12 4.35 8.63
C ASP A 83 1.99 3.35 8.82
N VAL A 84 1.79 2.91 10.07
CA VAL A 84 0.76 1.91 10.41
C VAL A 84 -0.23 2.56 11.36
N MET A 85 -1.50 2.52 10.99
CA MET A 85 -2.59 3.12 11.74
C MET A 85 -3.70 2.09 11.97
N GLU A 86 -4.36 2.19 13.12
CA GLU A 86 -5.43 1.27 13.49
C GLU A 86 -6.67 1.58 12.66
N LEU A 87 -7.19 0.58 11.95
CA LEU A 87 -8.42 0.70 11.16
C LEU A 87 -9.20 -0.61 11.21
N ASP A 88 -10.38 -0.55 11.82
CA ASP A 88 -11.39 -1.59 11.76
C ASP A 88 -12.57 -1.12 10.91
N LEU A 89 -12.63 -1.63 9.68
CA LEU A 89 -13.70 -1.32 8.71
C LEU A 89 -15.07 -1.88 9.13
N SER A 90 -15.13 -2.77 10.13
CA SER A 90 -16.41 -3.22 10.69
C SER A 90 -17.02 -2.21 11.68
N SER A 91 -16.26 -1.18 12.08
CA SER A 91 -16.68 -0.17 13.05
C SER A 91 -16.61 1.24 12.47
N MET A 92 -17.76 1.87 12.25
CA MET A 92 -17.81 3.27 11.80
C MET A 92 -17.18 4.26 12.77
N ALA A 93 -17.12 3.92 14.07
CA ALA A 93 -16.39 4.73 15.04
C ALA A 93 -14.87 4.66 14.80
N SER A 94 -14.34 3.47 14.50
CA SER A 94 -12.94 3.29 14.12
C SER A 94 -12.62 4.03 12.81
N VAL A 95 -13.47 3.89 11.78
CA VAL A 95 -13.31 4.59 10.49
C VAL A 95 -13.26 6.12 10.69
N ARG A 96 -14.17 6.69 11.49
CA ARG A 96 -14.17 8.14 11.76
C ARG A 96 -12.94 8.59 12.53
N LYS A 97 -12.50 7.80 13.53
CA LYS A 97 -11.28 8.09 14.29
C LYS A 97 -10.06 8.09 13.38
N PHE A 98 -9.87 7.04 12.58
CA PHE A 98 -8.80 6.93 11.60
C PHE A 98 -8.79 8.12 10.63
N ALA A 99 -9.95 8.47 10.06
CA ALA A 99 -10.07 9.57 9.13
C ALA A 99 -9.73 10.92 9.78
N SER A 100 -10.15 11.15 11.03
CA SER A 100 -9.79 12.34 11.81
C SER A 100 -8.29 12.42 12.07
N GLU A 101 -7.67 11.31 12.46
CA GLU A 101 -6.23 11.23 12.70
C GLU A 101 -5.45 11.50 11.41
N PHE A 102 -5.80 10.85 10.30
CA PHE A 102 -5.18 11.08 9.00
C PHE A 102 -5.32 12.54 8.54
N ASN A 103 -6.53 13.11 8.63
CA ASN A 103 -6.77 14.50 8.25
C ASN A 103 -5.94 15.49 9.08
N SER A 104 -5.68 15.18 10.36
CA SER A 104 -4.86 16.03 11.23
C SER A 104 -3.40 16.13 10.81
N LEU A 105 -2.91 15.20 9.97
CA LEU A 105 -1.56 15.24 9.40
C LEU A 105 -1.40 16.32 8.33
N GLY A 106 -2.49 16.87 7.80
CA GLY A 106 -2.45 17.90 6.75
C GLY A 106 -1.89 17.41 5.41
N LEU A 107 -1.85 16.09 5.19
CA LEU A 107 -1.38 15.47 3.96
C LEU A 107 -2.54 15.32 2.96
N PRO A 108 -2.29 15.45 1.64
CA PRO A 108 -3.29 15.10 0.64
C PRO A 108 -3.55 13.59 0.66
N LEU A 109 -4.75 13.16 0.27
CA LEU A 109 -5.01 11.76 -0.05
C LEU A 109 -5.08 11.62 -1.58
N ASN A 110 -4.12 10.91 -2.17
CA ASN A 110 -4.09 10.71 -3.63
C ASN A 110 -4.64 9.34 -4.03
N ILE A 111 -4.39 8.32 -3.21
CA ILE A 111 -4.74 6.92 -3.51
C ILE A 111 -5.43 6.31 -2.29
N LEU A 112 -6.56 5.64 -2.50
CA LEU A 112 -7.25 4.85 -1.48
C LEU A 112 -7.46 3.45 -2.02
N MET A 113 -6.95 2.44 -1.29
CA MET A 113 -7.01 1.02 -1.66
C MET A 113 -7.66 0.18 -0.57
#